data_AF-A0A935SNK3-F1
#
_entry.id   AF-A0A935SNK3-F1
#
_cell.length_a   1.000
_cell.length_b   1.000
_cell.length_c   1.000
_cell.angle_alpha   90.00
_cell.angle_beta   90.00
_cell.angle_gamma   90.00
#
_symmetry.space_group_name_H-M   'P 1'
#
loop_
_entity.id
_entity.type
_entity.pdbx_description
1 polymer ?
#
loop_
_entity_poly.entity_id
_entity_poly.type
_entity_poly.pdbx_seq_one_letter_code
_entity_poly.pdbx_strand_id
1 'polypeptide(L)'
;MGKLTTPAIGNLIYTANAPEVFKVMLEKAKHYFNDGMYNTAMEKIQFLIDRKKVNDIFQFRLNQHSEPNSFTGYKRPNKEKLANVLIAYITKCKSEFNDRLKLNKLLFYSDFLSYKLTGFSITGLSYRAIQYGPVPTYYDNIYAYLENEEIIFSNWIKGKDGSATENFYNTGKL
;
A
#
# COMPACT_ATOMS: atom_id res chain seq x y z
N MET A 1 -9.16 20.28 41.18
CA MET A 1 -9.68 18.91 40.98
C MET A 1 -9.63 18.58 39.50
N GLY A 2 -8.75 17.69 39.07
CA GLY A 2 -8.73 17.19 37.69
C GLY A 2 -9.90 16.24 37.48
N LYS A 3 -10.80 16.54 36.52
CA LYS A 3 -11.87 15.60 36.16
C LYS A 3 -11.21 14.32 35.62
N LEU A 4 -11.40 13.20 36.30
CA LEU A 4 -11.04 11.88 35.82
C LEU A 4 -11.71 11.64 34.46
N THR A 5 -10.97 11.11 33.49
CA THR A 5 -11.52 10.66 32.22
C THR A 5 -12.54 9.56 32.50
N THR A 6 -13.81 9.80 32.21
CA THR A 6 -14.81 8.73 32.29
C THR A 6 -14.65 7.80 31.08
N PRO A 7 -15.02 6.51 31.18
CA PRO A 7 -15.06 5.61 30.02
C PRO A 7 -15.84 6.18 28.83
N ALA A 8 -16.89 6.96 29.10
CA ALA A 8 -17.67 7.65 28.08
C ALA A 8 -16.85 8.73 27.33
N ILE A 9 -16.08 9.57 28.03
CA ILE A 9 -15.20 10.56 27.40
C ILE A 9 -14.08 9.86 26.60
N GLY A 10 -13.52 8.78 27.15
CA GLY A 10 -12.52 7.97 26.45
C GLY A 10 -13.05 7.36 25.14
N ASN A 11 -14.26 6.79 25.17
CA ASN A 11 -14.94 6.26 23.98
C ASN A 11 -15.24 7.35 22.94
N LEU A 12 -15.58 8.56 23.40
CA LEU A 12 -15.84 9.69 22.52
C LEU A 12 -14.58 10.14 21.78
N ILE A 13 -13.44 10.23 22.49
CA ILE A 13 -12.14 10.51 21.87
C ILE A 13 -11.73 9.40 20.90
N TYR A 14 -11.92 8.13 21.31
CA TYR A 14 -11.58 6.98 20.46
C TYR A 14 -12.40 6.97 19.16
N THR A 15 -13.71 7.21 19.24
CA THR A 15 -14.59 7.25 18.07
C THR A 15 -14.33 8.47 17.19
N ALA A 16 -13.97 9.62 17.78
CA ALA A 16 -13.54 10.82 17.05
C ALA A 16 -12.27 10.60 16.19
N ASN A 17 -11.50 9.54 16.43
CA ASN A 17 -10.36 9.19 15.59
C ASN A 17 -10.76 8.70 14.18
N ALA A 18 -12.02 8.28 13.99
CA ALA A 18 -12.55 7.96 12.67
C ALA A 18 -12.97 9.26 11.95
N PRO A 19 -12.37 9.59 10.78
CA PRO A 19 -12.66 10.84 10.06
C PRO A 19 -14.14 11.04 9.75
N GLU A 20 -14.86 9.96 9.45
CA GLU A 20 -16.30 9.99 9.16
C GLU A 20 -17.12 10.38 10.39
N VAL A 21 -16.75 9.88 11.57
CA VAL A 21 -17.39 10.23 12.85
C VAL A 21 -17.04 11.67 13.22
N PHE A 22 -15.78 12.06 13.06
CA PHE A 22 -15.32 13.42 13.35
C PHE A 22 -16.01 14.46 12.46
N LYS A 23 -16.27 14.13 11.18
CA LYS A 23 -17.07 14.96 10.27
C LYS A 23 -18.43 15.28 10.86
N VAL A 24 -19.17 14.25 11.30
CA VAL A 24 -20.50 14.40 11.91
C VAL A 24 -20.43 15.22 13.21
N MET A 25 -19.38 15.03 14.02
CA MET A 25 -19.16 15.82 15.23
C MET A 25 -18.94 17.30 14.89
N LEU A 26 -18.13 17.60 13.87
CA LEU A 26 -17.83 18.96 13.46
C LEU A 26 -19.06 19.65 12.85
N GLU A 27 -19.85 18.95 12.03
CA GLU A 27 -21.12 19.43 11.48
C GLU A 27 -22.09 19.86 12.59
N LYS A 28 -22.21 19.05 13.65
CA LYS A 28 -23.04 19.36 14.83
C LYS A 28 -22.51 20.51 15.68
N ALA A 29 -21.22 20.81 15.59
CA ALA A 29 -20.55 21.86 16.34
C ALA A 29 -20.33 23.13 15.52
N LYS A 30 -20.86 23.23 14.29
CA LYS A 30 -20.58 24.33 13.35
C LYS A 30 -20.74 25.72 13.98
N HIS A 31 -21.79 25.93 14.78
CA HIS A 31 -22.08 27.23 15.41
C HIS A 31 -21.05 27.69 16.44
N TYR A 32 -20.13 26.82 16.87
CA TYR A 32 -19.01 27.19 17.75
C TYR A 32 -17.79 27.71 16.98
N PHE A 33 -17.80 27.68 15.64
CA PHE A 33 -16.67 28.06 14.80
C PHE A 33 -17.04 29.19 13.83
N ASN A 34 -16.05 29.98 13.43
CA ASN A 34 -16.20 30.85 12.26
C ASN A 34 -16.10 30.03 10.96
N ASP A 35 -16.66 30.56 9.88
CA ASP A 35 -16.74 29.86 8.60
C ASP A 35 -15.37 29.48 8.04
N GLY A 36 -14.35 30.34 8.18
CA GLY A 36 -13.00 30.06 7.70
C GLY A 36 -12.38 28.82 8.36
N MET A 37 -12.40 28.78 9.70
CA MET A 37 -11.89 27.64 10.48
C MET A 37 -12.69 26.36 10.20
N TYR A 38 -14.02 26.47 10.12
CA TYR A 38 -14.90 25.34 9.83
C TYR A 38 -14.59 24.75 8.45
N ASN A 39 -14.50 25.59 7.41
CA ASN A 39 -14.24 25.16 6.04
C ASN A 39 -12.86 24.49 5.92
N THR A 40 -11.81 25.09 6.48
CA THR A 40 -10.46 24.48 6.49
C THR A 40 -10.44 23.12 7.20
N ALA A 41 -11.16 22.98 8.31
CA ALA A 41 -11.24 21.70 9.02
C ALA A 41 -12.02 20.65 8.20
N MET A 42 -13.12 21.03 7.57
CA MET A 42 -13.92 20.16 6.70
C MET A 42 -13.15 19.68 5.47
N GLU A 43 -12.38 20.55 4.82
CA GLU A 43 -11.51 20.18 3.69
C GLU A 43 -10.49 19.11 4.08
N LYS A 44 -9.83 19.28 5.24
CA LYS A 44 -8.87 18.29 5.75
C LYS A 44 -9.54 16.95 6.08
N ILE A 45 -10.71 16.98 6.71
CA ILE A 45 -11.46 15.77 7.04
C ILE A 45 -11.88 15.03 5.77
N GLN A 46 -12.39 15.78 4.78
CA GLN A 46 -12.81 15.21 3.50
C GLN A 46 -11.63 14.57 2.77
N PHE A 47 -10.48 15.25 2.73
CA PHE A 47 -9.23 14.69 2.20
C PHE A 47 -8.84 13.37 2.90
N LEU A 48 -8.95 13.30 4.23
CA LEU A 48 -8.65 12.07 4.98
C LEU A 48 -9.61 10.93 4.66
N ILE A 49 -10.91 11.22 4.51
CA ILE A 49 -11.93 10.24 4.13
C ILE A 49 -11.65 9.70 2.72
N ASP A 50 -11.37 10.59 1.77
CA ASP A 50 -11.15 10.20 0.38
C ASP A 50 -9.84 9.42 0.24
N ARG A 51 -8.78 9.85 0.94
CA ARG A 51 -7.51 9.12 1.00
C ARG A 51 -7.70 7.70 1.59
N LYS A 52 -8.50 7.55 2.64
CA LYS A 52 -8.79 6.25 3.26
C LYS A 52 -9.54 5.34 2.28
N LYS A 53 -10.58 5.83 1.61
CA LYS A 53 -11.31 5.07 0.57
C LYS A 53 -10.41 4.61 -0.56
N VAL A 54 -9.56 5.50 -1.08
CA VAL A 54 -8.59 5.16 -2.15
C VAL A 54 -7.61 4.08 -1.67
N ASN A 55 -7.11 4.20 -0.44
CA ASN A 55 -6.25 3.17 0.14
C ASN A 55 -6.97 1.84 0.30
N ASP A 56 -8.22 1.82 0.77
CA ASP A 56 -8.99 0.58 0.93
C ASP A 56 -9.19 -0.12 -0.43
N ILE A 57 -9.60 0.62 -1.46
CA ILE A 57 -9.72 0.09 -2.83
C ILE A 57 -8.38 -0.47 -3.32
N PHE A 58 -7.28 0.24 -3.04
CA PHE A 58 -5.93 -0.22 -3.36
C PHE A 58 -5.60 -1.54 -2.65
N GLN A 59 -5.86 -1.65 -1.33
CA GLN A 59 -5.57 -2.86 -0.55
C GLN A 59 -6.28 -4.07 -1.14
N PHE A 60 -7.57 -3.94 -1.45
CA PHE A 60 -8.37 -5.04 -1.99
C PHE A 60 -7.94 -5.48 -3.39
N ARG A 61 -7.45 -4.56 -4.21
CA ARG A 61 -7.00 -4.91 -5.58
C ARG A 61 -5.62 -5.56 -5.59
N LEU A 62 -4.71 -5.16 -4.70
CA LEU A 62 -3.32 -5.61 -4.75
C LEU A 62 -2.97 -6.71 -3.75
N ASN A 63 -3.78 -6.95 -2.72
CA ASN A 63 -3.52 -8.02 -1.76
C ASN A 63 -4.77 -8.75 -1.29
N GLN A 64 -4.62 -10.02 -0.92
CA GLN A 64 -5.71 -10.84 -0.38
C GLN A 64 -6.11 -10.40 1.03
N HIS A 65 -5.15 -9.90 1.81
CA HIS A 65 -5.34 -9.51 3.20
C HIS A 65 -4.95 -8.04 3.40
N SER A 66 -5.87 -7.24 3.93
CA SER A 66 -5.64 -5.82 4.22
C SER A 66 -5.08 -5.56 5.63
N GLU A 67 -5.35 -6.47 6.58
CA GLU A 67 -4.95 -6.33 7.98
C GLU A 67 -3.72 -7.17 8.35
N PRO A 68 -2.93 -6.75 9.37
CA PRO A 68 -1.77 -7.50 9.84
C PRO A 68 -2.14 -8.91 10.29
N ASN A 69 -1.54 -9.92 9.66
CA ASN A 69 -1.68 -11.32 10.05
C ASN A 69 -0.47 -12.15 9.59
N SER A 70 -0.53 -13.47 9.80
CA SER A 70 0.54 -14.40 9.42
C SER A 70 0.83 -14.46 7.92
N PHE A 71 -0.14 -14.12 7.06
CA PHE A 71 0.02 -14.08 5.60
C PHE A 71 0.59 -12.76 5.08
N THR A 72 0.57 -11.68 5.87
CA THR A 72 1.10 -10.36 5.49
C THR A 72 2.42 -10.04 6.19
N GLY A 73 3.03 -11.00 6.88
CA GLY A 73 4.17 -10.78 7.77
C GLY A 73 3.90 -9.67 8.79
N TYR A 74 2.69 -9.65 9.36
CA TYR A 74 2.22 -8.70 10.37
C TYR A 74 2.36 -7.22 9.99
N LYS A 75 2.26 -6.90 8.70
CA LYS A 75 2.13 -5.53 8.19
C LYS A 75 0.84 -5.38 7.39
N ARG A 76 0.28 -4.16 7.39
CA ARG A 76 -0.71 -3.78 6.36
C ARG A 76 0.05 -3.61 5.04
N PRO A 77 -0.49 -4.08 3.90
CA PRO A 77 0.16 -3.85 2.63
C PRO A 77 0.35 -2.34 2.41
N ASN A 78 1.48 -1.94 1.82
CA ASN A 78 1.77 -0.53 1.65
C ASN A 78 2.27 -0.25 0.23
N LYS A 79 1.51 0.59 -0.48
CA LYS A 79 1.75 0.89 -1.89
C LYS A 79 3.06 1.59 -2.13
N GLU A 80 3.41 2.54 -1.28
CA GLU A 80 4.63 3.33 -1.43
C GLU A 80 5.86 2.44 -1.24
N LYS A 81 5.85 1.55 -0.23
CA LYS A 81 6.91 0.57 -0.01
C LYS A 81 7.00 -0.43 -1.14
N LEU A 82 5.88 -0.95 -1.63
CA LEU A 82 5.85 -1.86 -2.77
C LEU A 82 6.49 -1.22 -4.01
N ALA A 83 6.05 -0.02 -4.38
CA ALA A 83 6.59 0.74 -5.49
C ALA A 83 8.10 0.98 -5.31
N ASN A 84 8.52 1.48 -4.14
CA ASN A 84 9.92 1.77 -3.86
C ASN A 84 10.81 0.52 -3.93
N VAL A 85 10.33 -0.62 -3.43
CA VAL A 85 11.06 -1.89 -3.49
C VAL A 85 11.21 -2.36 -4.94
N LEU A 86 10.14 -2.32 -5.74
CA LEU A 86 10.19 -2.70 -7.15
C LEU A 86 11.08 -1.75 -7.97
N ILE A 87 10.96 -0.44 -7.78
CA ILE A 87 11.86 0.56 -8.39
C ILE A 87 13.31 0.25 -8.01
N ALA A 88 13.58 -0.06 -6.74
CA ALA A 88 14.93 -0.37 -6.30
C ALA A 88 15.49 -1.61 -7.01
N TYR A 89 14.69 -2.66 -7.24
CA TYR A 89 15.15 -3.80 -8.05
C TYR A 89 15.40 -3.40 -9.49
N ILE A 90 14.42 -2.75 -10.12
CA ILE A 90 14.48 -2.36 -11.54
C ILE A 90 15.70 -1.47 -11.83
N THR A 91 16.03 -0.56 -10.91
CA THR A 91 17.10 0.43 -11.09
C THR A 91 18.47 -0.02 -10.59
N LYS A 92 18.53 -0.89 -9.58
CA LYS A 92 19.81 -1.29 -8.94
C LYS A 92 20.26 -2.71 -9.32
N CYS A 93 19.36 -3.57 -9.77
CA CYS A 93 19.73 -4.89 -10.28
C CYS A 93 20.08 -4.81 -11.77
N LYS A 94 20.75 -5.85 -12.29
CA LYS A 94 21.00 -5.94 -13.73
C LYS A 94 19.66 -6.05 -14.46
N SER A 95 19.52 -5.39 -15.60
CA SER A 95 18.28 -5.37 -16.40
C SER A 95 17.76 -6.76 -16.77
N GLU A 96 18.64 -7.75 -16.89
CA GLU A 96 18.26 -9.16 -17.10
C GLU A 96 17.43 -9.76 -15.95
N PHE A 97 17.36 -9.12 -14.78
CA PHE A 97 16.53 -9.53 -13.64
C PHE A 97 15.17 -8.82 -13.57
N ASN A 98 14.88 -7.94 -14.52
CA ASN A 98 13.69 -7.09 -14.48
C ASN A 98 12.47 -7.73 -15.17
N ASP A 99 12.47 -9.05 -15.38
CA ASP A 99 11.28 -9.77 -15.82
C ASP A 99 10.35 -10.09 -14.65
N ARG A 100 9.06 -10.29 -14.98
CA ARG A 100 7.99 -10.54 -14.01
C ARG A 100 8.30 -11.69 -13.04
N LEU A 101 8.90 -12.78 -13.55
CA LEU A 101 9.19 -13.96 -12.75
C LEU A 101 10.28 -13.67 -11.71
N LYS A 102 11.35 -12.97 -12.11
CA LYS A 102 12.46 -12.62 -11.23
C LYS A 102 12.09 -11.55 -10.22
N LEU A 103 11.34 -10.52 -10.63
CA LEU A 103 10.84 -9.48 -9.72
C LEU A 103 9.92 -10.07 -8.62
N ASN A 104 9.03 -11.01 -8.98
CA ASN A 104 8.20 -11.71 -8.00
C ASN A 104 9.03 -12.50 -6.97
N LYS A 105 10.11 -13.14 -7.43
CA LYS A 105 11.04 -13.85 -6.53
C LYS A 105 11.75 -12.88 -5.59
N LEU A 106 12.23 -11.75 -6.09
CA LEU A 106 12.90 -10.72 -5.27
C LEU A 106 11.98 -10.15 -4.19
N LEU A 107 10.70 -9.87 -4.53
CA LEU A 107 9.67 -9.46 -3.57
C LEU A 107 9.49 -10.51 -2.46
N PHE A 108 9.25 -11.77 -2.84
CA PHE A 108 9.09 -12.86 -1.90
C PHE A 108 10.28 -12.98 -0.95
N TYR A 109 11.51 -13.05 -1.50
CA TYR A 109 12.69 -13.21 -0.67
C TYR A 109 12.92 -12.03 0.28
N SER A 110 12.62 -10.81 -0.16
CA SER A 110 12.86 -9.63 0.67
C SER A 110 11.85 -9.50 1.80
N ASP A 111 10.57 -9.79 1.55
CA ASP A 111 9.56 -9.84 2.61
C ASP A 111 9.85 -10.95 3.63
N PHE A 112 10.20 -12.16 3.16
CA PHE A 112 10.46 -13.29 4.04
C PHE A 112 11.78 -13.13 4.81
N LEU A 113 12.82 -12.57 4.19
CA LEU A 113 14.07 -12.26 4.88
C LEU A 113 13.85 -11.18 5.95
N SER A 114 13.14 -10.09 5.62
CA SER A 114 12.79 -9.06 6.60
C SER A 114 12.00 -9.64 7.77
N TYR A 115 11.02 -10.51 7.49
CA TYR A 115 10.25 -11.18 8.52
C TYR A 115 11.12 -12.06 9.41
N LYS A 116 12.02 -12.86 8.81
CA LYS A 116 12.98 -13.69 9.56
C LYS A 116 13.87 -12.86 10.48
N LEU A 117 14.30 -11.67 10.05
CA LEU A 117 15.23 -10.82 10.80
C LEU A 117 14.54 -9.94 11.85
N THR A 118 13.30 -9.52 11.62
CA THR A 118 12.65 -8.45 12.40
C THR A 118 11.27 -8.80 12.95
N GLY A 119 10.69 -9.94 12.53
CA GLY A 119 9.29 -10.28 12.81
C GLY A 119 8.27 -9.57 11.91
N PHE A 120 8.72 -8.73 10.96
CA PHE A 120 7.84 -8.01 10.04
C PHE A 120 8.30 -8.09 8.59
N SER A 121 7.35 -8.24 7.65
CA SER A 121 7.62 -8.07 6.22
C SER A 121 7.91 -6.60 5.86
N ILE A 122 8.37 -6.36 4.63
CA ILE A 122 8.63 -5.02 4.11
C ILE A 122 7.32 -4.43 3.56
N THR A 123 6.70 -5.14 2.62
CA THR A 123 5.62 -4.64 1.78
C THR A 123 4.23 -4.96 2.34
N GLY A 124 4.10 -6.00 3.16
CA GLY A 124 2.82 -6.52 3.65
C GLY A 124 2.05 -7.40 2.64
N LEU A 125 2.65 -7.76 1.51
CA LEU A 125 2.02 -8.64 0.52
C LEU A 125 1.82 -10.06 1.06
N SER A 126 0.75 -10.69 0.60
CA SER A 126 0.47 -12.13 0.74
C SER A 126 0.90 -12.86 -0.53
N TYR A 127 1.28 -14.12 -0.36
CA TYR A 127 1.90 -14.92 -1.40
C TYR A 127 1.18 -16.25 -1.60
N ARG A 128 1.11 -16.71 -2.85
CA ARG A 128 0.61 -18.03 -3.22
C ARG A 128 1.66 -18.81 -4.00
N ALA A 129 1.66 -20.14 -3.84
CA ALA A 129 2.50 -21.01 -4.63
C ALA A 129 1.90 -21.25 -6.02
N ILE A 130 2.73 -21.15 -7.07
CA ILE A 130 2.43 -21.59 -8.44
C ILE A 130 3.55 -22.52 -8.94
N GLN A 131 3.44 -23.03 -10.17
CA GLN A 131 4.40 -23.99 -10.75
C GLN A 131 5.88 -23.55 -10.65
N TYR A 132 6.15 -22.24 -10.70
CA TYR A 132 7.52 -21.69 -10.68
C TYR A 132 7.95 -21.07 -9.35
N GLY A 133 7.23 -21.41 -8.27
CA GLY A 133 7.49 -20.93 -6.92
C GLY A 133 6.46 -19.92 -6.42
N PRO A 134 6.74 -19.25 -5.28
CA PRO A 134 5.83 -18.29 -4.70
C PRO A 134 5.78 -16.98 -5.50
N VAL A 135 4.59 -16.41 -5.62
CA VAL A 135 4.34 -15.08 -6.21
C VAL A 135 3.38 -14.30 -5.32
N PRO A 136 3.39 -12.96 -5.34
CA PRO A 136 2.32 -12.18 -4.73
C PRO A 136 0.96 -12.65 -5.23
N THR A 137 -0.03 -12.79 -4.33
CA THR A 137 -1.31 -13.41 -4.66
C THR A 137 -1.98 -12.78 -5.89
N TYR A 138 -1.92 -11.45 -6.00
CA TYR A 138 -2.44 -10.65 -7.11
C TYR A 138 -1.35 -9.94 -7.90
N TYR A 139 -0.25 -10.65 -8.23
CA TYR A 139 0.90 -10.04 -8.90
C TYR A 139 0.53 -9.31 -10.21
N ASP A 140 -0.40 -9.82 -11.03
CA ASP A 140 -0.82 -9.14 -12.27
C ASP A 140 -1.42 -7.75 -11.99
N ASN A 141 -2.23 -7.62 -10.95
CA ASN A 141 -2.81 -6.32 -10.54
C ASN A 141 -1.73 -5.36 -10.05
N ILE A 142 -0.66 -5.87 -9.43
CA ILE A 142 0.45 -5.05 -8.94
C ILE A 142 1.16 -4.37 -10.11
N TYR A 143 1.55 -5.13 -11.14
CA TYR A 143 2.23 -4.55 -12.30
C TYR A 143 1.31 -3.61 -13.07
N ALA A 144 0.05 -4.01 -13.33
CA ALA A 144 -0.93 -3.14 -13.99
C ALA A 144 -1.18 -1.83 -13.23
N TYR A 145 -1.23 -1.88 -11.89
CA TYR A 145 -1.34 -0.67 -11.07
C TYR A 145 -0.13 0.25 -11.25
N LEU A 146 1.08 -0.28 -11.14
CA LEU A 146 2.30 0.53 -11.25
C LEU A 146 2.51 1.10 -12.66
N GLU A 147 2.07 0.39 -13.70
CA GLU A 147 2.06 0.91 -15.08
C GLU A 147 1.03 2.03 -15.25
N ASN A 148 -0.19 1.86 -14.71
CA ASN A 148 -1.23 2.90 -14.78
C ASN A 148 -0.87 4.17 -14.02
N GLU A 149 -0.10 4.06 -12.94
CA GLU A 149 0.43 5.19 -12.19
C GLU A 149 1.72 5.76 -12.82
N GLU A 150 2.12 5.27 -13.99
CA GLU A 150 3.33 5.68 -14.72
C GLU A 150 4.63 5.51 -13.91
N ILE A 151 4.61 4.62 -12.91
CA ILE A 151 5.74 4.32 -12.03
C ILE A 151 6.71 3.37 -12.73
N ILE A 152 6.19 2.38 -13.46
CA ILE A 152 7.02 1.46 -14.26
C ILE A 152 6.45 1.35 -15.66
N PHE A 153 7.26 0.86 -16.57
CA PHE A 153 6.90 0.61 -17.96
C PHE A 153 7.45 -0.76 -18.36
N SER A 154 6.88 -1.37 -19.39
CA SER A 154 7.32 -2.67 -19.89
C SER A 154 7.60 -2.68 -21.39
N ASN A 155 8.53 -3.54 -21.79
CA ASN A 155 8.77 -3.86 -23.19
C ASN A 155 9.05 -5.36 -23.38
N TRP A 156 8.67 -5.88 -24.54
CA TRP A 156 8.94 -7.27 -24.90
C TRP A 156 10.34 -7.43 -25.46
N ILE A 157 11.15 -8.28 -24.82
CA ILE A 157 12.49 -8.63 -25.27
C ILE A 157 12.46 -10.05 -25.82
N LYS A 158 12.95 -10.22 -27.05
CA LYS A 158 13.09 -11.54 -27.67
C LYS A 158 14.34 -12.23 -27.15
N GLY A 159 14.16 -13.41 -26.58
CA GLY A 159 15.22 -14.33 -26.18
C GLY A 159 15.93 -14.95 -27.38
N LYS A 160 17.17 -15.39 -27.17
CA LYS A 160 17.99 -16.06 -28.19
C LYS A 160 17.40 -17.40 -28.65
N ASP A 161 16.60 -18.02 -27.80
CA ASP A 161 15.86 -19.27 -28.02
C ASP A 161 14.50 -19.05 -28.70
N GLY A 162 14.16 -17.81 -29.06
CA GLY A 162 12.87 -17.44 -29.63
C GLY A 162 11.78 -17.19 -28.59
N SER A 163 12.07 -17.30 -27.29
CA SER A 163 11.16 -16.87 -26.23
C SER A 163 10.94 -15.35 -26.29
N ALA A 164 9.86 -14.88 -25.67
CA ALA A 164 9.61 -13.46 -25.47
C ALA A 164 9.37 -13.22 -23.98
N THR A 165 10.11 -12.26 -23.42
CA THR A 165 10.04 -11.93 -22.00
C THR A 165 9.73 -10.46 -21.85
N GLU A 166 8.66 -10.16 -21.14
CA GLU A 166 8.33 -8.81 -20.70
C GLU A 166 9.34 -8.35 -19.64
N ASN A 167 10.04 -7.25 -19.92
CA ASN A 167 10.97 -6.63 -18.99
C ASN A 167 10.47 -5.26 -18.57
N PHE A 168 10.65 -4.95 -17.29
CA PHE A 168 10.22 -3.69 -16.69
C PHE A 168 11.37 -2.69 -16.56
N TYR A 169 11.06 -1.42 -16.74
CA TYR A 169 11.96 -0.29 -16.55
C TYR A 169 11.24 0.88 -15.88
N ASN A 170 12.00 1.81 -15.30
CA ASN A 170 11.51 3.05 -14.69
C ASN A 170 12.23 4.24 -15.34
N THR A 171 11.52 5.35 -15.56
CA THR A 171 12.05 6.54 -16.26
C THR A 171 12.66 7.60 -15.31
N GLY A 172 12.71 7.33 -14.01
CA GLY A 172 13.39 8.18 -13.02
C GLY A 172 12.60 9.40 -12.54
N LYS A 173 11.31 9.56 -12.87
CA LYS A 173 10.44 10.57 -12.28
C LYS A 173 9.74 10.00 -11.05
N LEU A 174 10.14 10.45 -9.86
CA LEU A 174 9.39 10.33 -8.60
C LEU A 174 8.89 11.73 -8.21
#